data_AF-A0A9E5MVY1-F1
#
_entry.id   AF-A0A9E5MVY1-F1
#
_cell.length_a   1.000
_cell.length_b   1.000
_cell.length_c   1.000
_cell.angle_alpha   90.00
_cell.angle_beta   90.00
_cell.angle_gamma   90.00
#
_symmetry.space_group_name_H-M   'P 1'
#
loop_
_entity.id
_entity.type
_entity.pdbx_description
1 polymer ?
#
loop_
_entity_poly.entity_id
_entity_poly.type
_entity_poly.pdbx_seq_one_letter_code
_entity_poly.pdbx_strand_id
1 'polypeptide(L)'
;MRIFLWILFASLLPSWDGLAEEDWQPAVGVDVREVARWPTDQVVLHDGRRLEGLIRQADSRRVELVEVGRKPGRPMYLLVRWIDREEIAQIQRLDTVERHELQRRIFAFRKRTKIAAALRQQIHLTVRSQDDVEHLHYEGPWFTLDSTADEPLTREVVVRVEQMMAGFRTFIRPQHEPPSPPRIVLLNTQQEYLAFQQRAALRIEHAAYFDVQKNEIIAGGELAALSQRLEEIRQHHRQLREKLEQRDEQLQTILTRLTHQLREAGHDEDVIRDLRKAARSEWKRKLREPKEAAIRLAERENEAIVQEKFRVLYHEAFHAYLENYVFDRTRYKVPAWLNEGLAQVFESGLLDAGLLRLDAPDPTRLASLQRELRGPQVLPLVELITAPAEEFLVQHGEQARRSNRLYLYSWGLAFYLIFEGRTLDSEALDRYLKIDSQIHDPVRRFEAMVDMPLDKFEAQWRQAMLQYRS
;
A
#
# COMPACT_ATOMS: atom_id res chain seq x y z
N MET A 1 -29.45 18.99 10.22
CA MET A 1 -29.82 17.97 9.22
C MET A 1 -28.63 17.37 8.44
N ARG A 2 -27.62 18.14 8.01
CA ARG A 2 -26.43 17.59 7.31
C ARG A 2 -25.47 16.75 8.17
N ILE A 3 -25.45 16.95 9.49
CA ILE A 3 -24.65 16.16 10.45
C ILE A 3 -25.31 14.79 10.73
N PHE A 4 -26.65 14.72 10.71
CA PHE A 4 -27.41 13.48 10.93
C PHE A 4 -27.31 12.49 9.76
N LEU A 5 -27.24 12.99 8.51
CA LEU A 5 -26.96 12.15 7.35
C LEU A 5 -25.52 11.58 7.35
N TRP A 6 -24.60 12.22 8.06
CA TRP A 6 -23.20 11.80 8.15
C TRP A 6 -23.01 10.65 9.13
N ILE A 7 -23.74 10.67 10.25
CA ILE A 7 -23.76 9.58 11.24
C ILE A 7 -24.42 8.33 10.64
N LEU A 8 -25.52 8.49 9.89
CA LEU A 8 -26.18 7.38 9.18
C LEU A 8 -25.32 6.74 8.07
N PHE A 9 -24.44 7.50 7.41
CA PHE A 9 -23.49 6.96 6.42
C PHE A 9 -22.23 6.36 7.06
N ALA A 10 -21.78 6.90 8.20
CA ALA A 10 -20.67 6.34 8.96
C ALA A 10 -21.05 5.01 9.66
N SER A 11 -22.33 4.81 10.00
CA SER A 11 -22.88 3.53 10.47
C SER A 11 -23.22 2.54 9.35
N LEU A 12 -23.09 2.95 8.07
CA LEU A 12 -23.25 2.09 6.88
C LEU A 12 -21.91 1.73 6.24
N LEU A 13 -20.80 2.34 6.69
CA LEU A 13 -19.50 1.68 6.55
C LEU A 13 -19.55 0.52 7.54
N PRO A 14 -19.27 -0.73 7.11
CA PRO A 14 -19.15 -1.82 8.05
C PRO A 14 -18.18 -1.38 9.15
N SER A 15 -18.47 -1.72 10.42
CA SER A 15 -17.39 -1.80 11.40
C SER A 15 -16.27 -2.60 10.74
N TRP A 16 -15.01 -2.26 11.03
CA TRP A 16 -13.90 -2.96 10.39
C TRP A 16 -14.00 -4.50 10.61
N ASP A 17 -14.63 -4.91 11.71
CA ASP A 17 -15.08 -6.29 11.98
C ASP A 17 -15.95 -6.91 10.87
N GLY A 18 -16.83 -6.13 10.22
CA GLY A 18 -17.72 -6.58 9.15
C GLY A 18 -17.13 -6.56 7.72
N LEU A 19 -15.98 -5.90 7.49
CA LEU A 19 -15.22 -6.05 6.23
C LEU A 19 -14.26 -7.24 6.26
N ALA A 20 -13.98 -7.79 7.44
CA ALA A 20 -13.13 -8.97 7.60
C ALA A 20 -13.90 -10.30 7.45
N GLU A 21 -15.23 -10.32 7.56
CA GLU A 21 -16.04 -11.55 7.59
C GLU A 21 -16.98 -11.78 6.40
N GLU A 22 -17.26 -10.80 5.53
CA GLU A 22 -18.09 -11.06 4.33
C GLU A 22 -17.30 -11.86 3.27
N ASP A 23 -17.31 -13.19 3.40
CA ASP A 23 -17.31 -14.29 2.40
C ASP A 23 -16.60 -14.11 1.04
N TRP A 24 -15.70 -13.13 0.88
CA TRP A 24 -14.85 -13.02 -0.30
C TRP A 24 -13.66 -13.95 -0.12
N GLN A 25 -13.89 -15.22 -0.38
CA GLN A 25 -12.83 -16.19 -0.59
C GLN A 25 -12.46 -16.14 -2.08
N PRO A 26 -11.30 -15.56 -2.48
CA PRO A 26 -10.84 -15.73 -3.84
C PRO A 26 -10.75 -17.24 -4.13
N ALA A 27 -11.02 -17.69 -5.35
CA ALA A 27 -10.82 -19.08 -5.71
C ALA A 27 -9.33 -19.46 -5.57
N VAL A 28 -9.00 -20.73 -5.31
CA VAL A 28 -7.60 -21.19 -5.34
C VAL A 28 -7.04 -20.93 -6.74
N GLY A 29 -5.91 -20.24 -6.84
CA GLY A 29 -5.25 -19.91 -8.11
C GLY A 29 -5.71 -18.63 -8.83
N VAL A 30 -6.38 -17.68 -8.15
CA VAL A 30 -6.62 -16.35 -8.75
C VAL A 30 -5.27 -15.68 -9.03
N ASP A 31 -5.12 -15.15 -10.25
CA ASP A 31 -3.95 -14.36 -10.62
C ASP A 31 -3.82 -13.17 -9.65
N VAL A 32 -2.66 -13.04 -8.99
CA VAL A 32 -2.32 -11.95 -8.06
C VAL A 32 -2.60 -10.58 -8.69
N ARG A 33 -2.45 -10.45 -10.03
CA ARG A 33 -2.78 -9.23 -10.79
C ARG A 33 -4.29 -8.99 -10.90
N GLU A 34 -5.09 -10.06 -10.92
CA GLU A 34 -6.56 -9.99 -10.96
C GLU A 34 -7.16 -9.69 -9.59
N VAL A 35 -6.56 -10.18 -8.50
CA VAL A 35 -6.99 -9.89 -7.13
C VAL A 35 -7.01 -8.38 -6.86
N ALA A 36 -6.02 -7.65 -7.37
CA ALA A 36 -5.98 -6.20 -7.26
C ALA A 36 -6.81 -5.48 -8.35
N ARG A 37 -7.30 -6.16 -9.39
CA ARG A 37 -7.95 -5.50 -10.53
C ARG A 37 -9.32 -4.94 -10.13
N TRP A 38 -9.63 -3.76 -10.62
CA TRP A 38 -10.96 -3.18 -10.44
C TRP A 38 -11.76 -3.46 -11.71
N PRO A 39 -12.95 -4.10 -11.62
CA PRO A 39 -13.87 -4.09 -12.75
C PRO A 39 -14.20 -2.63 -13.07
N THR A 40 -14.17 -2.25 -14.35
CA THR A 40 -14.43 -0.87 -14.81
C THR A 40 -15.39 -0.84 -15.98
N ASP A 41 -16.24 0.19 -16.04
CA ASP A 41 -16.90 0.57 -17.29
C ASP A 41 -15.82 0.95 -18.32
N GLN A 42 -16.08 0.68 -19.58
CA GLN A 42 -15.14 0.95 -20.66
C GLN A 42 -15.78 1.80 -21.75
N VAL A 43 -15.02 2.79 -22.20
CA VAL A 43 -15.37 3.65 -23.33
C VAL A 43 -14.27 3.50 -24.37
N VAL A 44 -14.61 2.96 -25.54
CA VAL A 44 -13.72 2.85 -26.69
C VAL A 44 -14.04 4.01 -27.63
N LEU A 45 -13.03 4.81 -27.96
CA LEU A 45 -13.14 5.94 -28.88
C LEU A 45 -12.91 5.50 -30.33
N HIS A 46 -13.38 6.28 -31.29
CA HIS A 46 -13.17 6.01 -32.72
C HIS A 46 -11.69 6.01 -33.15
N ASP A 47 -10.82 6.68 -32.39
CA ASP A 47 -9.37 6.65 -32.60
C ASP A 47 -8.68 5.40 -32.03
N GLY A 48 -9.46 4.47 -31.47
CA GLY A 48 -8.97 3.22 -30.90
C GLY A 48 -8.53 3.30 -29.43
N ARG A 49 -8.50 4.49 -28.82
CA ARG A 49 -8.19 4.60 -27.38
C ARG A 49 -9.29 3.97 -26.55
N ARG A 50 -8.88 3.22 -25.52
CA ARG A 50 -9.77 2.66 -24.49
C ARG A 50 -9.59 3.42 -23.19
N LEU A 51 -10.69 3.90 -22.64
CA LEU A 51 -10.75 4.56 -21.35
C LEU A 51 -11.50 3.66 -20.36
N GLU A 52 -10.92 3.46 -19.18
CA GLU A 52 -11.44 2.56 -18.15
C GLU A 52 -11.81 3.37 -16.91
N GLY A 53 -13.02 3.20 -16.39
CA GLY A 53 -13.47 3.95 -15.22
C GLY A 53 -14.93 3.73 -14.84
N LEU A 54 -15.55 4.74 -14.26
CA LEU A 54 -16.98 4.74 -13.93
C LEU A 54 -17.72 5.79 -14.74
N ILE A 55 -18.70 5.38 -15.53
CA ILE A 55 -19.59 6.30 -16.22
C ILE A 55 -20.58 6.85 -15.20
N ARG A 56 -20.51 8.15 -14.87
CA ARG A 56 -21.43 8.77 -13.91
C ARG A 56 -22.73 9.20 -14.55
N GLN A 57 -22.62 9.79 -15.73
CA GLN A 57 -23.73 10.30 -16.51
C GLN A 57 -23.47 10.03 -17.98
N ALA A 58 -24.53 9.71 -18.71
CA ALA A 58 -24.50 9.64 -20.17
C ALA A 58 -25.81 10.23 -20.68
N ASP A 59 -25.71 11.27 -21.49
CA ASP A 59 -26.83 11.84 -22.23
C ASP A 59 -26.62 11.67 -23.74
N SER A 60 -27.48 12.29 -24.55
CA SER A 60 -27.42 12.17 -26.01
C SER A 60 -26.19 12.85 -26.63
N ARG A 61 -25.52 13.77 -25.92
CA ARG A 61 -24.38 14.54 -26.42
C ARG A 61 -23.07 14.14 -25.78
N ARG A 62 -23.07 13.80 -24.48
CA ARG A 62 -21.85 13.63 -23.68
C ARG A 62 -21.93 12.47 -22.70
N VAL A 63 -20.77 11.94 -22.38
CA VAL A 63 -20.54 10.96 -21.33
C VAL A 63 -19.56 11.53 -20.30
N GLU A 64 -19.97 11.56 -19.02
CA GLU A 64 -19.09 11.86 -17.89
C GLU A 64 -18.44 10.56 -17.41
N LEU A 65 -17.15 10.40 -17.65
CA LEU A 65 -16.34 9.27 -17.21
C LEU A 65 -15.42 9.70 -16.07
N VAL A 66 -15.47 8.99 -14.94
CA VAL A 66 -14.41 9.03 -13.93
C VAL A 66 -13.40 7.96 -14.30
N GLU A 67 -12.41 8.33 -15.09
CA GLU A 67 -11.31 7.46 -15.50
C GLU A 67 -10.49 7.05 -14.26
N VAL A 68 -10.25 5.75 -14.14
CA VAL A 68 -9.45 5.13 -13.09
C VAL A 68 -8.07 4.83 -13.67
N GLY A 69 -7.12 5.73 -13.42
CA GLY A 69 -5.75 5.59 -13.89
C GLY A 69 -4.93 4.73 -12.93
N ARG A 70 -4.58 3.52 -13.36
CA ARG A 70 -3.78 2.55 -12.58
C ARG A 70 -2.63 2.04 -13.41
N LYS A 71 -1.60 2.87 -13.57
CA LYS A 71 -0.37 2.41 -14.23
C LYS A 71 0.37 1.46 -13.28
N PRO A 72 0.92 0.34 -13.79
CA PRO A 72 1.74 -0.56 -13.00
C PRO A 72 2.83 0.19 -12.24
N GLY A 73 2.99 -0.08 -10.94
CA GLY A 73 4.05 0.50 -10.11
C GLY A 73 3.91 2.01 -9.82
N ARG A 74 2.81 2.63 -10.23
CA ARG A 74 2.52 4.05 -9.97
C ARG A 74 1.23 4.20 -9.20
N PRO A 75 1.15 5.08 -8.18
CA PRO A 75 -0.06 5.30 -7.40
C PRO A 75 -1.29 5.53 -8.28
N MET A 76 -2.43 4.98 -7.87
CA MET A 76 -3.69 5.19 -8.58
C MET A 76 -4.06 6.68 -8.63
N TYR A 77 -4.74 7.10 -9.69
CA TYR A 77 -5.33 8.44 -9.80
C TYR A 77 -6.72 8.38 -10.43
N LEU A 78 -7.53 9.41 -10.18
CA LEU A 78 -8.83 9.58 -10.80
C LEU A 78 -8.85 10.84 -11.64
N LEU A 79 -9.36 10.75 -12.86
CA LEU A 79 -9.56 11.89 -13.75
C LEU A 79 -11.02 11.94 -14.19
N VAL A 80 -11.65 13.12 -14.11
CA VAL A 80 -13.01 13.30 -14.65
C VAL A 80 -12.89 13.80 -16.08
N ARG A 81 -13.47 13.06 -17.03
CA ARG A 81 -13.54 13.41 -18.45
C ARG A 81 -14.98 13.57 -18.90
N TRP A 82 -15.20 14.59 -19.72
CA TRP A 82 -16.40 14.72 -20.53
C TRP A 82 -16.00 14.33 -21.94
N ILE A 83 -16.67 13.33 -22.50
CA ILE A 83 -16.39 12.79 -23.84
C ILE A 83 -17.63 13.03 -24.69
N ASP A 84 -17.45 13.67 -25.84
CA ASP A 84 -18.55 13.88 -26.78
C ASP A 84 -18.97 12.53 -27.39
N ARG A 85 -20.28 12.31 -27.52
CA ARG A 85 -20.84 11.01 -27.94
C ARG A 85 -20.39 10.59 -29.33
N GLU A 86 -20.09 11.57 -30.19
CA GLU A 86 -19.57 11.41 -31.55
C GLU A 86 -18.13 10.86 -31.57
N GLU A 87 -17.37 10.99 -30.48
CA GLU A 87 -16.02 10.40 -30.35
C GLU A 87 -16.08 8.93 -29.92
N ILE A 88 -17.23 8.46 -29.44
CA ILE A 88 -17.38 7.15 -28.79
C ILE A 88 -17.83 6.10 -29.79
N ALA A 89 -16.95 5.14 -30.06
CA ALA A 89 -17.25 3.97 -30.87
C ALA A 89 -18.09 2.94 -30.09
N GLN A 90 -17.73 2.69 -28.82
CA GLN A 90 -18.40 1.67 -28.02
C GLN A 90 -18.40 2.03 -26.53
N ILE A 91 -19.47 1.65 -25.84
CA ILE A 91 -19.55 1.68 -24.39
C ILE A 91 -19.88 0.28 -23.88
N GLN A 92 -19.04 -0.22 -22.99
CA GLN A 92 -19.30 -1.44 -22.22
C GLN A 92 -19.48 -1.04 -20.76
N ARG A 93 -20.67 -1.27 -20.22
CA ARG A 93 -20.94 -1.05 -18.80
C ARG A 93 -20.76 -2.37 -18.06
N LEU A 94 -20.27 -2.26 -16.83
CA LEU A 94 -20.35 -3.36 -15.87
C LEU A 94 -21.81 -3.67 -15.54
N ASP A 95 -22.05 -4.86 -15.00
CA ASP A 95 -23.33 -5.15 -14.37
C ASP A 95 -23.57 -4.26 -13.14
N THR A 96 -24.80 -4.25 -12.64
CA THR A 96 -25.21 -3.39 -11.54
C THR A 96 -24.42 -3.63 -10.25
N VAL A 97 -24.06 -4.88 -9.95
CA VAL A 97 -23.36 -5.26 -8.72
C VAL A 97 -21.91 -4.79 -8.78
N GLU A 98 -21.19 -5.16 -9.85
CA GLU A 98 -19.80 -4.74 -10.08
C GLU A 98 -19.69 -3.21 -10.16
N ARG A 99 -20.66 -2.55 -10.78
CA ARG A 99 -20.71 -1.08 -10.88
C ARG A 99 -20.92 -0.42 -9.52
N HIS A 100 -21.76 -0.97 -8.65
CA HIS A 100 -21.92 -0.45 -7.28
C HIS A 100 -20.65 -0.62 -6.46
N GLU A 101 -19.95 -1.75 -6.62
CA GLU A 101 -18.66 -1.96 -5.97
C GLU A 101 -17.60 -0.98 -6.49
N LEU A 102 -17.52 -0.76 -7.80
CA LEU A 102 -16.63 0.26 -8.37
C LEU A 102 -16.96 1.67 -7.84
N GLN A 103 -18.24 2.02 -7.71
CA GLN A 103 -18.68 3.29 -7.11
C GLN A 103 -18.20 3.43 -5.67
N ARG A 104 -18.37 2.38 -4.85
CA ARG A 104 -17.85 2.32 -3.47
C ARG A 104 -16.34 2.53 -3.44
N ARG A 105 -15.59 1.79 -4.26
CA ARG A 105 -14.12 1.87 -4.34
C ARG A 105 -13.62 3.25 -4.77
N ILE A 106 -14.23 3.84 -5.79
CA ILE A 106 -13.92 5.22 -6.23
C ILE A 106 -14.23 6.23 -5.12
N PHE A 107 -15.36 6.07 -4.43
CA PHE A 107 -15.71 6.93 -3.32
C PHE A 107 -14.70 6.81 -2.17
N ALA A 108 -14.36 5.58 -1.78
CA ALA A 108 -13.36 5.30 -0.76
C ALA A 108 -12.02 5.94 -1.12
N PHE A 109 -11.55 5.78 -2.36
CA PHE A 109 -10.32 6.42 -2.82
C PHE A 109 -10.38 7.96 -2.77
N ARG A 110 -11.48 8.56 -3.25
CA ARG A 110 -11.68 10.03 -3.18
C ARG A 110 -11.70 10.56 -1.75
N LYS A 111 -12.11 9.72 -0.80
CA LYS A 111 -12.21 10.05 0.62
C LYS A 111 -11.08 9.44 1.45
N ARG A 112 -10.04 8.86 0.82
CA ARG A 112 -9.00 8.08 1.51
C ARG A 112 -8.38 8.81 2.70
N THR A 113 -8.07 10.09 2.57
CA THR A 113 -7.50 10.90 3.65
C THR A 113 -8.47 11.08 4.83
N LYS A 114 -9.77 11.20 4.54
CA LYS A 114 -10.81 11.29 5.58
C LYS A 114 -11.07 9.93 6.23
N ILE A 115 -11.09 8.86 5.44
CA ILE A 115 -11.24 7.49 5.94
C ILE A 115 -10.04 7.14 6.83
N ALA A 116 -8.81 7.38 6.36
CA ALA A 116 -7.61 7.16 7.16
C ALA A 116 -7.61 7.99 8.46
N ALA A 117 -8.06 9.25 8.41
CA ALA A 117 -8.21 10.06 9.61
C ALA A 117 -9.27 9.50 10.58
N ALA A 118 -10.41 9.02 10.06
CA ALA A 118 -11.44 8.39 10.86
C ALA A 118 -10.97 7.07 11.48
N LEU A 119 -10.29 6.21 10.70
CA LEU A 119 -9.68 4.97 11.19
C LEU A 119 -8.70 5.26 12.32
N ARG A 120 -7.82 6.26 12.16
CA ARG A 120 -6.92 6.68 13.23
C ARG A 120 -7.64 7.10 14.49
N GLN A 121 -8.79 7.78 14.39
CA GLN A 121 -9.60 8.19 15.54
C GLN A 121 -10.30 7.00 16.22
N GLN A 122 -10.61 5.94 15.46
CA GLN A 122 -11.23 4.73 15.98
C GLN A 122 -10.25 3.83 16.73
N ILE A 123 -8.94 3.96 16.50
CA ILE A 123 -7.94 3.18 17.26
C ILE A 123 -8.10 3.45 18.75
N HIS A 124 -8.09 2.42 19.57
CA HIS A 124 -8.11 2.55 21.02
C HIS A 124 -6.70 2.33 21.53
N LEU A 125 -6.12 3.36 22.16
CA LEU A 125 -4.80 3.30 22.77
C LEU A 125 -4.97 3.42 24.27
N THR A 126 -4.26 2.57 25.00
CA THR A 126 -4.18 2.60 26.45
C THR A 126 -2.75 2.93 26.86
N VAL A 127 -2.56 3.64 27.96
CA VAL A 127 -1.20 3.89 28.48
C VAL A 127 -0.84 2.75 29.43
N ARG A 128 0.30 2.10 29.21
CA ARG A 128 0.90 1.11 30.11
C ARG A 128 2.27 1.59 30.56
N SER A 129 2.54 1.52 31.86
CA SER A 129 3.87 1.83 32.39
C SER A 129 4.68 0.54 32.51
N GLN A 130 5.84 0.50 31.89
CA GLN A 130 6.80 -0.61 31.98
C GLN A 130 8.20 -0.01 32.18
N ASP A 131 8.92 -0.47 33.20
CA ASP A 131 10.28 0.01 33.52
C ASP A 131 10.37 1.56 33.67
N ASP A 132 9.36 2.17 34.31
CA ASP A 132 9.22 3.63 34.45
C ASP A 132 9.09 4.42 33.13
N VAL A 133 8.83 3.73 32.02
CA VAL A 133 8.53 4.32 30.71
C VAL A 133 7.06 4.12 30.39
N GLU A 134 6.39 5.21 29.99
CA GLU A 134 5.01 5.12 29.49
C GLU A 134 5.01 4.66 28.03
N HIS A 135 4.28 3.58 27.78
CA HIS A 135 4.03 3.03 26.45
C HIS A 135 2.56 3.22 26.07
N LEU A 136 2.33 3.67 24.84
CA LEU A 136 1.03 3.58 24.19
C LEU A 136 0.83 2.14 23.71
N HIS A 137 -0.19 1.50 24.24
CA HIS A 137 -0.55 0.13 23.96
C HIS A 137 -1.79 0.04 23.06
N TYR A 138 -1.68 -0.74 21.99
CA TYR A 138 -2.74 -1.13 21.08
C TYR A 138 -2.94 -2.65 21.12
N GLU A 139 -4.18 -3.07 21.15
CA GLU A 139 -4.59 -4.46 21.05
C GLU A 139 -5.55 -4.58 19.86
N GLY A 140 -5.13 -5.31 18.83
CA GLY A 140 -5.88 -5.53 17.60
C GLY A 140 -6.07 -7.03 17.32
N PRO A 141 -6.83 -7.35 16.26
CA PRO A 141 -7.10 -8.75 15.88
C PRO A 141 -5.84 -9.48 15.38
N TRP A 142 -4.88 -8.77 14.78
CA TRP A 142 -3.72 -9.40 14.13
C TRP A 142 -2.40 -9.19 14.85
N PHE A 143 -2.30 -8.18 15.70
CA PHE A 143 -1.08 -7.88 16.43
C PHE A 143 -1.41 -7.06 17.68
N THR A 144 -0.48 -7.07 18.62
CA THR A 144 -0.43 -6.09 19.70
C THR A 144 0.69 -5.12 19.42
N LEU A 145 0.60 -3.88 19.89
CA LEU A 145 1.66 -2.89 19.70
C LEU A 145 1.90 -2.07 20.97
N ASP A 146 3.16 -1.94 21.36
CA ASP A 146 3.63 -1.05 22.42
C ASP A 146 4.56 0.00 21.82
N SER A 147 4.29 1.27 22.07
CA SER A 147 4.99 2.39 21.45
C SER A 147 5.41 3.45 22.46
N THR A 148 6.67 3.89 22.38
CA THR A 148 7.14 5.10 23.08
C THR A 148 6.99 6.36 22.22
N ALA A 149 6.53 6.22 20.96
CA ALA A 149 6.29 7.34 20.07
C ALA A 149 5.02 8.09 20.46
N ASP A 150 4.85 9.31 19.92
CA ASP A 150 3.64 10.07 20.16
C ASP A 150 2.38 9.38 19.62
N GLU A 151 1.23 9.79 20.15
CA GLU A 151 -0.06 9.20 19.81
C GLU A 151 -0.40 9.32 18.30
N PRO A 152 -0.22 10.48 17.63
CA PRO A 152 -0.44 10.60 16.20
C PRO A 152 0.36 9.61 15.34
N LEU A 153 1.64 9.43 15.62
CA LEU A 153 2.49 8.50 14.88
C LEU A 153 2.12 7.05 15.19
N THR A 154 1.87 6.73 16.46
CA THR A 154 1.44 5.39 16.90
C THR A 154 0.17 4.96 16.18
N ARG A 155 -0.86 5.84 16.12
CA ARG A 155 -2.10 5.57 15.37
C ARG A 155 -1.87 5.40 13.88
N GLU A 156 -0.96 6.18 13.27
CA GLU A 156 -0.60 6.00 11.85
C GLU A 156 0.03 4.63 11.61
N VAL A 157 0.97 4.21 12.46
CA VAL A 157 1.64 2.90 12.36
C VAL A 157 0.62 1.79 12.47
N VAL A 158 -0.26 1.83 13.48
CA VAL A 158 -1.33 0.84 13.66
C VAL A 158 -2.17 0.70 12.40
N VAL A 159 -2.73 1.82 11.88
CA VAL A 159 -3.57 1.78 10.68
C VAL A 159 -2.82 1.22 9.46
N ARG A 160 -1.52 1.51 9.33
CA ARG A 160 -0.72 1.03 8.21
C ARG A 160 -0.41 -0.46 8.31
N VAL A 161 -0.01 -0.94 9.48
CA VAL A 161 0.27 -2.36 9.69
C VAL A 161 -1.02 -3.17 9.54
N GLU A 162 -2.15 -2.70 10.07
CA GLU A 162 -3.48 -3.29 9.84
C GLU A 162 -3.79 -3.45 8.35
N GLN A 163 -3.58 -2.39 7.56
CA GLN A 163 -3.76 -2.44 6.10
C GLN A 163 -2.81 -3.42 5.40
N MET A 164 -1.55 -3.50 5.86
CA MET A 164 -0.60 -4.46 5.32
C MET A 164 -0.98 -5.90 5.65
N MET A 165 -1.38 -6.19 6.90
CA MET A 165 -1.84 -7.52 7.31
C MET A 165 -3.08 -7.96 6.52
N ALA A 166 -4.05 -7.07 6.33
CA ALA A 166 -5.20 -7.33 5.46
C ALA A 166 -4.76 -7.57 3.99
N GLY A 167 -3.78 -6.81 3.52
CA GLY A 167 -3.14 -7.00 2.23
C GLY A 167 -2.48 -8.37 2.09
N PHE A 168 -1.71 -8.83 3.08
CA PHE A 168 -1.05 -10.14 3.05
C PHE A 168 -2.06 -11.26 2.92
N ARG A 169 -3.14 -11.24 3.72
CA ARG A 169 -4.23 -12.24 3.69
C ARG A 169 -4.92 -12.34 2.34
N THR A 170 -4.91 -11.26 1.57
CA THR A 170 -5.49 -11.21 0.22
C THR A 170 -4.64 -12.00 -0.79
N PHE A 171 -3.33 -12.12 -0.55
CA PHE A 171 -2.39 -12.79 -1.46
C PHE A 171 -1.94 -14.17 -0.98
N ILE A 172 -1.82 -14.36 0.33
CA ILE A 172 -1.43 -15.62 0.96
C ILE A 172 -2.44 -15.86 2.06
N ARG A 173 -3.17 -16.98 2.00
CA ARG A 173 -4.23 -17.23 2.97
C ARG A 173 -3.65 -17.68 4.31
N PRO A 174 -4.25 -17.26 5.44
CA PRO A 174 -3.94 -17.87 6.71
C PRO A 174 -4.38 -19.35 6.68
N GLN A 175 -3.49 -20.24 7.14
CA GLN A 175 -3.75 -21.67 7.31
C GLN A 175 -4.19 -22.03 8.73
N HIS A 176 -3.86 -21.18 9.71
CA HIS A 176 -4.17 -21.39 11.12
C HIS A 176 -4.22 -20.05 11.86
N GLU A 177 -4.76 -20.08 13.08
CA GLU A 177 -4.71 -18.96 14.02
C GLU A 177 -3.59 -19.20 15.03
N PRO A 178 -2.72 -18.21 15.31
CA PRO A 178 -1.65 -18.37 16.28
C PRO A 178 -2.21 -18.41 17.71
N PRO A 179 -1.51 -19.06 18.66
CA PRO A 179 -1.91 -19.07 20.06
C PRO A 179 -1.89 -17.66 20.69
N SER A 180 -1.04 -16.78 20.17
CA SER A 180 -0.97 -15.37 20.55
C SER A 180 -0.55 -14.55 19.32
N PRO A 181 -1.17 -13.39 19.06
CA PRO A 181 -0.78 -12.56 17.93
C PRO A 181 0.64 -12.01 18.12
N PRO A 182 1.39 -11.74 17.04
CA PRO A 182 2.71 -11.11 17.13
C PRO A 182 2.62 -9.74 17.82
N ARG A 183 3.65 -9.42 18.59
CA ARG A 183 3.77 -8.13 19.29
C ARG A 183 4.70 -7.20 18.53
N ILE A 184 4.35 -5.93 18.40
CA ILE A 184 5.16 -4.89 17.77
C ILE A 184 5.64 -3.91 18.83
N VAL A 185 6.94 -3.72 18.94
CA VAL A 185 7.57 -2.74 19.84
C VAL A 185 8.12 -1.60 19.00
N LEU A 186 7.50 -0.42 19.13
CA LEU A 186 7.88 0.79 18.40
C LEU A 186 8.65 1.76 19.31
N LEU A 187 9.92 1.99 19.00
CA LEU A 187 10.82 2.82 19.79
C LEU A 187 11.04 4.17 19.10
N ASN A 188 10.65 5.25 19.76
CA ASN A 188 10.59 6.60 19.21
C ASN A 188 11.95 7.16 18.77
N THR A 189 13.00 6.78 19.49
CA THR A 189 14.36 7.32 19.30
C THR A 189 15.38 6.23 18.98
N GLN A 190 16.43 6.63 18.25
CA GLN A 190 17.58 5.75 17.99
C GLN A 190 18.24 5.28 19.29
N GLN A 191 18.26 6.12 20.32
CA GLN A 191 18.86 5.78 21.61
C GLN A 191 18.07 4.68 22.33
N GLU A 192 16.74 4.77 22.34
CA GLU A 192 15.87 3.70 22.88
C GLU A 192 16.09 2.38 22.13
N TYR A 193 16.16 2.44 20.80
CA TYR A 193 16.41 1.28 19.96
C TYR A 193 17.76 0.62 20.28
N LEU A 194 18.83 1.41 20.36
CA LEU A 194 20.16 0.91 20.73
C LEU A 194 20.19 0.34 22.16
N ALA A 195 19.51 0.98 23.12
CA ALA A 195 19.41 0.49 24.49
C ALA A 195 18.64 -0.83 24.55
N PHE A 196 17.58 -0.99 23.75
CA PHE A 196 16.85 -2.25 23.61
C PHE A 196 17.75 -3.34 23.04
N GLN A 197 18.47 -3.07 21.94
CA GLN A 197 19.41 -4.01 21.34
C GLN A 197 20.51 -4.45 22.32
N GLN A 198 21.07 -3.51 23.09
CA GLN A 198 22.08 -3.81 24.10
C GLN A 198 21.56 -4.74 25.20
N ARG A 199 20.34 -4.50 25.70
CA ARG A 199 19.69 -5.38 26.70
C ARG A 199 19.41 -6.78 26.14
N ALA A 200 19.07 -6.86 24.86
CA ALA A 200 18.84 -8.12 24.16
C ALA A 200 20.14 -8.83 23.72
N ALA A 201 21.31 -8.22 23.94
CA ALA A 201 22.61 -8.67 23.42
C ALA A 201 22.63 -8.86 21.88
N LEU A 202 21.86 -8.03 21.16
CA LEU A 202 21.76 -8.02 19.71
C LEU A 202 22.58 -6.87 19.11
N ARG A 203 23.13 -7.09 17.91
CA ARG A 203 23.78 -6.05 17.09
C ARG A 203 23.21 -6.13 15.69
N ILE A 204 22.13 -5.39 15.47
CA ILE A 204 21.41 -5.38 14.19
C ILE A 204 21.46 -3.96 13.64
N GLU A 205 21.97 -3.79 12.42
CA GLU A 205 22.08 -2.47 11.79
C GLU A 205 20.74 -1.96 11.26
N HIS A 206 19.79 -2.86 11.02
CA HIS A 206 18.47 -2.53 10.48
C HIS A 206 17.61 -1.77 11.49
N ALA A 207 16.73 -0.92 10.97
CA ALA A 207 15.79 -0.11 11.76
C ALA A 207 14.63 -0.94 12.35
N ALA A 208 14.45 -2.19 11.89
CA ALA A 208 13.56 -3.14 12.51
C ALA A 208 14.08 -4.57 12.32
N TYR A 209 13.60 -5.50 13.16
CA TYR A 209 13.79 -6.94 13.00
C TYR A 209 12.66 -7.73 13.69
N PHE A 210 12.38 -8.94 13.19
CA PHE A 210 11.47 -9.89 13.81
C PHE A 210 12.21 -10.92 14.68
N ASP A 211 12.02 -10.86 16.00
CA ASP A 211 12.41 -11.90 16.95
C ASP A 211 11.34 -12.99 16.99
N VAL A 212 11.61 -13.96 16.14
CA VAL A 212 10.90 -15.21 15.98
C VAL A 212 10.66 -15.95 17.31
N GLN A 213 11.59 -15.94 18.28
CA GLN A 213 11.47 -16.71 19.52
C GLN A 213 10.49 -16.07 20.50
N LYS A 214 10.47 -14.74 20.51
CA LYS A 214 9.55 -13.95 21.34
C LYS A 214 8.24 -13.62 20.64
N ASN A 215 8.17 -13.89 19.34
CA ASN A 215 7.09 -13.45 18.46
C ASN A 215 6.92 -11.92 18.48
N GLU A 216 8.05 -11.20 18.39
CA GLU A 216 8.11 -9.75 18.53
C GLU A 216 8.76 -9.09 17.31
N ILE A 217 8.13 -8.08 16.75
CA ILE A 217 8.75 -7.16 15.79
C ILE A 217 9.24 -5.94 16.57
N ILE A 218 10.53 -5.66 16.52
CA ILE A 218 11.11 -4.49 17.15
C ILE A 218 11.44 -3.51 16.03
N ALA A 219 10.90 -2.29 16.10
CA ALA A 219 11.18 -1.23 15.15
C ALA A 219 11.57 0.05 15.90
N GLY A 220 12.61 0.73 15.44
CA GLY A 220 13.05 1.98 16.02
C GLY A 220 13.85 2.83 15.05
N GLY A 221 14.27 4.01 15.50
CA GLY A 221 15.12 4.91 14.73
C GLY A 221 14.73 6.36 14.89
N GLU A 222 14.79 7.14 13.80
CA GLU A 222 14.44 8.57 13.79
C GLU A 222 12.93 8.82 13.64
N LEU A 223 12.11 8.06 14.37
CA LEU A 223 10.65 8.20 14.33
C LEU A 223 10.20 9.55 14.87
N ALA A 224 10.87 10.06 15.91
CA ALA A 224 10.66 11.40 16.43
C ALA A 224 10.84 12.49 15.35
N ALA A 225 11.92 12.40 14.55
CA ALA A 225 12.19 13.37 13.49
C ALA A 225 11.14 13.28 12.36
N LEU A 226 10.70 12.06 12.02
CA LEU A 226 9.60 11.86 11.08
C LEU A 226 8.31 12.49 11.60
N SER A 227 7.96 12.27 12.87
CA SER A 227 6.75 12.83 13.48
C SER A 227 6.76 14.36 13.44
N GLN A 228 7.85 14.98 13.87
CA GLN A 228 7.99 16.44 13.85
C GLN A 228 7.79 17.00 12.43
N ARG A 229 8.47 16.42 11.44
CA ARG A 229 8.34 16.84 10.05
C ARG A 229 6.92 16.70 9.51
N LEU A 230 6.22 15.60 9.85
CA LEU A 230 4.84 15.40 9.43
C LEU A 230 3.90 16.43 10.08
N GLU A 231 4.12 16.77 11.34
CA GLU A 231 3.30 17.76 12.04
C GLU A 231 3.51 19.16 11.48
N GLU A 232 4.75 19.57 11.21
CA GLU A 232 5.06 20.85 10.56
C GLU A 232 4.32 21.00 9.22
N ILE A 233 4.32 19.94 8.41
CA ILE A 233 3.63 19.97 7.11
C ILE A 233 2.10 20.01 7.28
N ARG A 234 1.55 19.24 8.24
CA ARG A 234 0.11 19.27 8.55
C ARG A 234 -0.34 20.66 9.00
N GLN A 235 0.45 21.32 9.85
CA GLN A 235 0.18 22.69 10.30
C GLN A 235 0.23 23.67 9.12
N HIS A 236 1.25 23.57 8.27
CA HIS A 236 1.34 24.38 7.06
C HIS A 236 0.12 24.22 6.14
N HIS A 237 -0.30 22.97 5.89
CA HIS A 237 -1.50 22.69 5.09
C HIS A 237 -2.77 23.24 5.72
N ARG A 238 -2.90 23.16 7.05
CA ARG A 238 -4.04 23.72 7.79
C ARG A 238 -4.12 25.24 7.61
N GLN A 239 -3.00 25.93 7.82
CA GLN A 239 -2.92 27.39 7.62
C GLN A 239 -3.22 27.80 6.17
N LEU A 240 -2.78 27.02 5.17
CA LEU A 240 -3.11 27.29 3.77
C LEU A 240 -4.61 27.14 3.49
N ARG A 241 -5.26 26.13 4.08
CA ARG A 241 -6.71 25.92 3.96
C ARG A 241 -7.50 27.04 4.63
N GLU A 242 -7.12 27.44 5.85
CA GLU A 242 -7.72 28.58 6.56
C GLU A 242 -7.59 29.88 5.74
N LYS A 243 -6.39 30.15 5.17
CA LYS A 243 -6.17 31.31 4.30
C LYS A 243 -6.99 31.26 3.01
N LEU A 244 -7.36 30.07 2.51
CA LEU A 244 -8.27 29.93 1.37
C LEU A 244 -9.72 30.21 1.80
N GLU A 245 -10.15 29.71 2.95
CA GLU A 245 -11.48 29.93 3.50
C GLU A 245 -11.74 31.41 3.81
N GLN A 246 -10.81 32.08 4.49
CA GLN A 246 -10.90 33.52 4.76
C GLN A 246 -11.05 34.34 3.47
N ARG A 247 -10.33 33.95 2.41
CA ARG A 247 -10.42 34.62 1.12
C ARG A 247 -11.74 34.33 0.40
N ASP A 248 -12.28 33.13 0.54
CA ASP A 248 -13.61 32.80 0.04
C ASP A 248 -14.69 33.67 0.71
N GLU A 249 -14.60 33.87 2.04
CA GLU A 249 -15.50 34.75 2.79
C GLU A 249 -15.38 36.21 2.35
N GLN A 250 -14.15 36.71 2.15
CA GLN A 250 -13.90 38.04 1.59
C GLN A 250 -14.53 38.20 0.20
N LEU A 251 -14.36 37.20 -0.68
CA LEU A 251 -14.99 37.21 -2.00
C LEU A 251 -16.52 37.25 -1.89
N GLN A 252 -17.13 36.48 -0.99
CA GLN A 252 -18.59 36.55 -0.80
C GLN A 252 -19.05 37.93 -0.35
N THR A 253 -18.29 38.58 0.52
CA THR A 253 -18.59 39.94 1.00
C THR A 253 -18.52 40.96 -0.14
N ILE A 254 -17.45 40.90 -0.95
CA ILE A 254 -17.29 41.75 -2.14
C ILE A 254 -18.41 41.52 -3.14
N LEU A 255 -18.74 40.26 -3.44
CA LEU A 255 -19.82 39.94 -4.39
C LEU A 255 -21.18 40.41 -3.90
N THR A 256 -21.45 40.34 -2.59
CA THR A 256 -22.71 40.82 -2.00
C THR A 256 -22.81 42.34 -2.13
N ARG A 257 -21.73 43.07 -1.83
CA ARG A 257 -21.69 44.54 -2.01
C ARG A 257 -21.86 44.93 -3.47
N LEU A 258 -21.17 44.27 -4.39
CA LEU A 258 -21.27 44.53 -5.82
C LEU A 258 -22.69 44.26 -6.34
N THR A 259 -23.34 43.20 -5.84
CA THR A 259 -24.74 42.88 -6.18
C THR A 259 -25.66 44.03 -5.77
N HIS A 260 -25.50 44.59 -4.57
CA HIS A 260 -26.28 45.74 -4.11
C HIS A 260 -26.09 46.96 -5.02
N GLN A 261 -24.83 47.32 -5.31
CA GLN A 261 -24.50 48.47 -6.16
C GLN A 261 -25.07 48.33 -7.58
N LEU A 262 -25.02 47.12 -8.16
CA LEU A 262 -25.57 46.87 -9.48
C LEU A 262 -27.11 46.96 -9.50
N ARG A 263 -27.78 46.53 -8.43
CA ARG A 263 -29.24 46.69 -8.28
C ARG A 263 -29.64 48.15 -8.17
N GLU A 264 -28.92 48.93 -7.37
CA GLU A 264 -29.15 50.38 -7.23
C GLU A 264 -28.94 51.13 -8.54
N ALA A 265 -28.01 50.67 -9.38
CA ALA A 265 -27.77 51.21 -10.72
C ALA A 265 -28.77 50.73 -11.78
N GLY A 266 -29.77 49.90 -11.42
CA GLY A 266 -30.83 49.46 -12.32
C GLY A 266 -30.43 48.33 -13.28
N HIS A 267 -29.37 47.58 -12.99
CA HIS A 267 -29.01 46.41 -13.80
C HIS A 267 -29.97 45.23 -13.58
N ASP A 268 -30.17 44.45 -14.64
CA ASP A 268 -31.00 43.24 -14.64
C ASP A 268 -30.45 42.15 -13.70
N GLU A 269 -31.35 41.42 -13.01
CA GLU A 269 -31.00 40.31 -12.10
C GLU A 269 -30.26 39.16 -12.80
N ASP A 270 -30.58 38.88 -14.06
CA ASP A 270 -29.89 37.85 -14.84
C ASP A 270 -28.43 38.24 -15.10
N VAL A 271 -28.17 39.52 -15.40
CA VAL A 271 -26.82 40.06 -15.58
C VAL A 271 -26.02 39.98 -14.28
N ILE A 272 -26.63 40.36 -13.15
CA ILE A 272 -26.00 40.28 -11.82
C ILE A 272 -25.65 38.82 -11.47
N ARG A 273 -26.57 37.88 -11.72
CA ARG A 273 -26.34 36.45 -11.48
C ARG A 273 -25.17 35.93 -12.30
N ASP A 274 -25.09 36.28 -13.58
CA ASP A 274 -24.05 35.81 -14.48
C ASP A 274 -22.68 36.38 -14.11
N LEU A 275 -22.60 37.67 -13.74
CA LEU A 275 -21.37 38.29 -13.22
C LEU A 275 -20.88 37.61 -11.94
N ARG A 276 -21.78 37.30 -10.98
CA ARG A 276 -21.43 36.57 -9.75
C ARG A 276 -20.90 35.17 -10.06
N LYS A 277 -21.55 34.47 -10.99
CA LYS A 277 -21.13 33.12 -11.42
C LYS A 277 -19.76 33.18 -12.08
N ALA A 278 -19.53 34.14 -12.98
CA ALA A 278 -18.25 34.35 -13.65
C ALA A 278 -17.13 34.67 -12.65
N ALA A 279 -17.35 35.60 -11.72
CA ALA A 279 -16.37 35.96 -10.70
C ALA A 279 -16.01 34.78 -9.77
N ARG A 280 -17.02 34.01 -9.31
CA ARG A 280 -16.77 32.78 -8.53
C ARG A 280 -16.00 31.74 -9.32
N SER A 281 -16.32 31.56 -10.60
CA SER A 281 -15.62 30.59 -11.45
C SER A 281 -14.18 31.00 -11.72
N GLU A 282 -13.94 32.29 -11.97
CA GLU A 282 -12.60 32.86 -12.13
C GLU A 282 -11.76 32.66 -10.87
N TRP A 283 -12.31 32.99 -9.70
CA TRP A 283 -11.66 32.78 -8.41
C TRP A 283 -11.26 31.32 -8.19
N LYS A 284 -12.23 30.43 -8.39
CA LYS A 284 -12.04 29.00 -8.20
C LYS A 284 -10.91 28.48 -9.09
N ARG A 285 -10.93 28.84 -10.37
CA ARG A 285 -9.95 28.41 -11.37
C ARG A 285 -8.56 29.01 -11.14
N LYS A 286 -8.45 30.30 -10.83
CA LYS A 286 -7.17 31.02 -10.74
C LYS A 286 -6.47 30.84 -9.40
N LEU A 287 -7.19 30.67 -8.31
CA LEU A 287 -6.58 30.62 -6.97
C LEU A 287 -6.86 29.34 -6.21
N ARG A 288 -8.14 28.95 -6.08
CA ARG A 288 -8.52 27.85 -5.18
C ARG A 288 -8.03 26.50 -5.69
N GLU A 289 -8.36 26.16 -6.94
CA GLU A 289 -8.02 24.87 -7.54
C GLU A 289 -6.49 24.63 -7.60
N PRO A 290 -5.64 25.59 -8.04
CA PRO A 290 -4.19 25.41 -8.03
C PRO A 290 -3.61 25.19 -6.63
N LYS A 291 -4.07 25.93 -5.61
CA LYS A 291 -3.59 25.78 -4.23
C LYS A 291 -4.03 24.45 -3.62
N GLU A 292 -5.28 24.05 -3.82
CA GLU A 292 -5.73 22.72 -3.38
C GLU A 292 -4.99 21.60 -4.12
N ALA A 293 -4.65 21.78 -5.40
CA ALA A 293 -3.85 20.82 -6.15
C ALA A 293 -2.42 20.70 -5.60
N ALA A 294 -1.79 21.83 -5.23
CA ALA A 294 -0.47 21.83 -4.60
C ALA A 294 -0.49 21.11 -3.24
N ILE A 295 -1.51 21.37 -2.40
CA ILE A 295 -1.68 20.65 -1.12
C ILE A 295 -1.82 19.14 -1.36
N ARG A 296 -2.65 18.73 -2.33
CA ARG A 296 -2.82 17.31 -2.67
C ARG A 296 -1.52 16.67 -3.18
N LEU A 297 -0.69 17.41 -3.91
CA LEU A 297 0.61 16.92 -4.37
C LEU A 297 1.57 16.72 -3.20
N ALA A 298 1.70 17.72 -2.32
CA ALA A 298 2.53 17.63 -1.12
C ALA A 298 2.08 16.51 -0.17
N GLU A 299 0.76 16.31 0.00
CA GLU A 299 0.22 15.19 0.77
C GLU A 299 0.64 13.83 0.18
N ARG A 300 0.68 13.68 -1.14
CA ARG A 300 1.15 12.46 -1.81
C ARG A 300 2.65 12.23 -1.62
N GLU A 301 3.45 13.28 -1.71
CA GLU A 301 4.90 13.19 -1.47
C GLU A 301 5.20 12.77 -0.03
N ASN A 302 4.45 13.30 0.94
CA ASN A 302 4.58 12.88 2.34
C ASN A 302 4.15 11.43 2.55
N GLU A 303 3.04 11.00 1.94
CA GLU A 303 2.62 9.59 1.96
C GLU A 303 3.75 8.69 1.45
N ALA A 304 4.46 9.08 0.38
CA ALA A 304 5.59 8.32 -0.14
C ALA A 304 6.78 8.26 0.83
N ILE A 305 7.13 9.37 1.48
CA ILE A 305 8.20 9.41 2.50
C ILE A 305 7.85 8.49 3.69
N VAL A 306 6.60 8.52 4.13
CA VAL A 306 6.13 7.66 5.23
C VAL A 306 6.19 6.18 4.83
N GLN A 307 5.75 5.84 3.62
CA GLN A 307 5.84 4.48 3.09
C GLN A 307 7.29 3.99 3.02
N GLU A 308 8.22 4.83 2.53
CA GLU A 308 9.64 4.49 2.49
C GLU A 308 10.20 4.22 3.88
N LYS A 309 9.85 5.03 4.88
CA LYS A 309 10.31 4.85 6.26
C LYS A 309 9.75 3.60 6.92
N PHE A 310 8.53 3.18 6.58
CA PHE A 310 7.93 1.96 7.12
C PHE A 310 8.22 0.69 6.30
N ARG A 311 8.96 0.78 5.20
CA ARG A 311 9.26 -0.38 4.35
C ARG A 311 9.89 -1.54 5.13
N VAL A 312 10.86 -1.26 6.01
CA VAL A 312 11.49 -2.30 6.84
C VAL A 312 10.50 -2.87 7.86
N LEU A 313 9.65 -2.04 8.46
CA LEU A 313 8.60 -2.55 9.35
C LEU A 313 7.63 -3.48 8.59
N TYR A 314 7.30 -3.18 7.34
CA TYR A 314 6.45 -4.04 6.51
C TYR A 314 7.14 -5.36 6.14
N HIS A 315 8.45 -5.32 5.94
CA HIS A 315 9.28 -6.50 5.73
C HIS A 315 9.20 -7.44 6.94
N GLU A 316 9.46 -6.91 8.15
CA GLU A 316 9.38 -7.71 9.38
C GLU A 316 7.95 -8.17 9.71
N ALA A 317 6.96 -7.31 9.43
CA ALA A 317 5.55 -7.68 9.55
C ALA A 317 5.17 -8.84 8.62
N PHE A 318 5.76 -8.91 7.43
CA PHE A 318 5.54 -10.04 6.54
C PHE A 318 6.13 -11.33 7.11
N HIS A 319 7.34 -11.31 7.68
CA HIS A 319 7.90 -12.48 8.34
C HIS A 319 7.05 -12.96 9.51
N ALA A 320 6.59 -12.04 10.35
CA ALA A 320 5.69 -12.37 11.45
C ALA A 320 4.37 -12.95 10.93
N TYR A 321 3.80 -12.37 9.87
CA TYR A 321 2.60 -12.89 9.24
C TYR A 321 2.79 -14.32 8.74
N LEU A 322 3.89 -14.56 8.00
CA LEU A 322 4.19 -15.86 7.42
C LEU A 322 4.36 -16.93 8.51
N GLU A 323 5.10 -16.63 9.57
CA GLU A 323 5.35 -17.55 10.69
C GLU A 323 4.07 -17.86 11.49
N ASN A 324 3.26 -16.84 11.78
CA ASN A 324 2.15 -16.98 12.73
C ASN A 324 0.84 -17.47 12.10
N TYR A 325 0.64 -17.21 10.81
CA TYR A 325 -0.65 -17.45 10.16
C TYR A 325 -0.55 -18.45 9.01
N VAL A 326 0.62 -18.64 8.39
CA VAL A 326 0.75 -19.41 7.15
C VAL A 326 1.58 -20.67 7.35
N PHE A 327 2.87 -20.52 7.65
CA PHE A 327 3.84 -21.61 7.73
C PHE A 327 4.51 -21.62 9.12
N ASP A 328 3.85 -22.26 10.09
CA ASP A 328 4.43 -22.41 11.41
C ASP A 328 5.71 -23.27 11.35
N ARG A 329 6.75 -22.86 12.07
CA ARG A 329 8.04 -23.57 12.11
C ARG A 329 7.99 -25.01 12.61
N THR A 330 6.90 -25.42 13.26
CA THR A 330 6.80 -26.77 13.82
C THR A 330 6.39 -27.79 12.76
N ARG A 331 5.80 -27.31 11.66
CA ARG A 331 5.36 -28.12 10.52
C ARG A 331 6.09 -27.81 9.22
N TYR A 332 6.57 -26.57 9.09
CA TYR A 332 7.18 -26.06 7.88
C TYR A 332 8.59 -25.52 8.14
N LYS A 333 9.42 -25.54 7.09
CA LYS A 333 10.72 -24.88 7.07
C LYS A 333 10.85 -24.09 5.77
N VAL A 334 10.60 -22.80 5.88
CA VAL A 334 10.74 -21.85 4.78
C VAL A 334 12.22 -21.55 4.54
N PRO A 335 12.75 -21.78 3.33
CA PRO A 335 14.15 -21.46 3.04
C PRO A 335 14.37 -19.95 3.01
N ALA A 336 15.55 -19.50 3.42
CA ALA A 336 15.88 -18.08 3.56
C ALA A 336 15.62 -17.29 2.26
N TRP A 337 16.04 -17.81 1.11
CA TRP A 337 15.80 -17.14 -0.18
C TRP A 337 14.31 -16.87 -0.44
N LEU A 338 13.41 -17.80 -0.07
CA LEU A 338 11.98 -17.63 -0.28
C LEU A 338 11.41 -16.66 0.74
N ASN A 339 11.78 -16.80 2.01
CA ASN A 339 11.29 -15.94 3.09
C ASN A 339 11.65 -14.47 2.83
N GLU A 340 12.94 -14.19 2.60
CA GLU A 340 13.44 -12.85 2.31
C GLU A 340 12.92 -12.32 0.96
N GLY A 341 12.88 -13.19 -0.06
CA GLY A 341 12.40 -12.82 -1.39
C GLY A 341 10.94 -12.39 -1.39
N LEU A 342 10.08 -13.13 -0.69
CA LEU A 342 8.68 -12.76 -0.51
C LEU A 342 8.55 -11.46 0.30
N ALA A 343 9.25 -11.34 1.43
CA ALA A 343 9.23 -10.11 2.23
C ALA A 343 9.62 -8.88 1.39
N GLN A 344 10.62 -9.01 0.50
CA GLN A 344 11.03 -7.95 -0.42
C GLN A 344 10.00 -7.62 -1.51
N VAL A 345 9.20 -8.59 -1.95
CA VAL A 345 8.08 -8.31 -2.87
C VAL A 345 7.01 -7.50 -2.14
N PHE A 346 6.61 -7.95 -0.96
CA PHE A 346 5.51 -7.35 -0.20
C PHE A 346 5.83 -5.99 0.41
N GLU A 347 7.07 -5.75 0.87
CA GLU A 347 7.48 -4.44 1.41
C GLU A 347 7.37 -3.32 0.38
N SER A 348 7.47 -3.65 -0.91
CA SER A 348 7.43 -2.70 -2.03
C SER A 348 6.02 -2.45 -2.56
N GLY A 349 5.01 -3.13 -1.98
CA GLY A 349 3.63 -3.01 -2.42
C GLY A 349 3.04 -1.63 -2.18
N LEU A 350 2.19 -1.20 -3.10
CA LEU A 350 1.51 0.09 -3.02
C LEU A 350 0.17 -0.06 -2.32
N LEU A 351 0.00 0.63 -1.19
CA LEU A 351 -1.31 0.75 -0.53
C LEU A 351 -2.20 1.77 -1.26
N ASP A 352 -3.16 1.28 -2.03
CA ASP A 352 -4.14 2.09 -2.76
C ASP A 352 -5.56 1.81 -2.27
N ALA A 353 -6.23 2.82 -1.71
CA ALA A 353 -7.58 2.71 -1.15
C ALA A 353 -7.74 1.60 -0.08
N GLY A 354 -6.69 1.32 0.70
CA GLY A 354 -6.71 0.26 1.72
C GLY A 354 -6.42 -1.15 1.16
N LEU A 355 -6.12 -1.27 -0.13
CA LEU A 355 -5.71 -2.52 -0.75
C LEU A 355 -4.22 -2.47 -1.09
N LEU A 356 -3.52 -3.55 -0.75
CA LEU A 356 -2.13 -3.74 -1.16
C LEU A 356 -2.09 -4.14 -2.63
N ARG A 357 -1.28 -3.43 -3.42
CA ARG A 357 -1.11 -3.67 -4.84
C ARG A 357 0.33 -4.07 -5.15
N LEU A 358 0.45 -5.20 -5.84
CA LEU A 358 1.70 -5.77 -6.32
C LEU A 358 1.60 -5.96 -7.85
N ASP A 359 1.37 -4.88 -8.60
CA ASP A 359 1.10 -4.97 -10.04
C ASP A 359 2.30 -4.64 -10.94
N ALA A 360 3.45 -4.33 -10.32
CA ALA A 360 4.71 -4.10 -11.01
C ALA A 360 5.91 -4.52 -10.15
N PRO A 361 7.03 -4.88 -10.78
CA PRO A 361 8.28 -5.06 -10.07
C PRO A 361 8.80 -3.72 -9.53
N ASP A 362 9.51 -3.76 -8.41
CA ASP A 362 10.31 -2.63 -7.93
C ASP A 362 11.32 -2.22 -9.03
N PRO A 363 11.26 -0.99 -9.56
CA PRO A 363 12.06 -0.59 -10.71
C PRO A 363 13.56 -0.54 -10.39
N THR A 364 13.92 -0.24 -9.14
CA THR A 364 15.32 -0.15 -8.71
C THR A 364 15.92 -1.55 -8.57
N ARG A 365 15.18 -2.48 -7.97
CA ARG A 365 15.58 -3.89 -7.87
C ARG A 365 15.63 -4.54 -9.25
N LEU A 366 14.61 -4.33 -10.09
CA LEU A 366 14.58 -4.88 -11.45
C LEU A 366 15.79 -4.39 -12.25
N ALA A 367 16.06 -3.09 -12.26
CA ALA A 367 17.21 -2.54 -12.99
C ALA A 367 18.54 -3.09 -12.47
N SER A 368 18.67 -3.29 -11.15
CA SER A 368 19.86 -3.86 -10.54
C SER A 368 20.03 -5.33 -10.90
N LEU A 369 18.96 -6.13 -10.83
CA LEU A 369 18.97 -7.54 -11.21
C LEU A 369 19.27 -7.68 -12.71
N GLN A 370 18.63 -6.91 -13.58
CA GLN A 370 18.92 -6.95 -15.01
C GLN A 370 20.36 -6.56 -15.35
N ARG A 371 20.98 -5.65 -14.57
CA ARG A 371 22.40 -5.33 -14.72
C ARG A 371 23.27 -6.52 -14.34
N GLU A 372 22.98 -7.19 -13.23
CA GLU A 372 23.68 -8.40 -12.78
C GLU A 372 23.53 -9.56 -13.79
N LEU A 373 22.30 -9.80 -14.27
CA LEU A 373 22.00 -10.90 -15.22
C LEU A 373 22.64 -10.70 -16.60
N ARG A 374 22.91 -9.46 -17.01
CA ARG A 374 23.67 -9.14 -18.23
C ARG A 374 25.19 -9.13 -17.99
N GLY A 375 25.60 -9.14 -16.72
CA GLY A 375 27.00 -9.08 -16.32
C GLY A 375 27.72 -10.43 -16.49
N PRO A 376 29.06 -10.44 -16.36
CA PRO A 376 29.87 -11.64 -16.54
C PRO A 376 29.81 -12.61 -15.35
N GLN A 377 29.35 -12.16 -14.18
CA GLN A 377 29.33 -12.93 -12.94
C GLN A 377 27.89 -13.12 -12.45
N VAL A 378 27.08 -13.87 -13.17
CA VAL A 378 25.71 -14.17 -12.75
C VAL A 378 25.73 -15.18 -11.60
N LEU A 379 24.94 -14.95 -10.53
CA LEU A 379 24.79 -15.89 -9.43
C LEU A 379 23.94 -17.10 -9.90
N PRO A 380 24.46 -18.34 -9.88
CA PRO A 380 23.68 -19.53 -10.19
C PRO A 380 22.53 -19.73 -9.19
N LEU A 381 21.35 -20.16 -9.67
CA LEU A 381 20.22 -20.41 -8.75
C LEU A 381 20.50 -21.56 -7.78
N VAL A 382 21.36 -22.51 -8.13
CA VAL A 382 21.80 -23.55 -7.17
C VAL A 382 22.44 -22.92 -5.94
N GLU A 383 23.32 -21.93 -6.12
CA GLU A 383 23.96 -21.24 -4.99
C GLU A 383 22.94 -20.53 -4.11
N LEU A 384 21.93 -19.89 -4.72
CA LEU A 384 20.84 -19.23 -4.00
C LEU A 384 19.98 -20.21 -3.20
N ILE A 385 19.56 -21.31 -3.83
CA ILE A 385 18.63 -22.29 -3.23
C ILE A 385 19.32 -23.06 -2.09
N THR A 386 20.62 -23.29 -2.20
CA THR A 386 21.40 -23.97 -1.16
C THR A 386 22.02 -23.03 -0.12
N ALA A 387 21.89 -21.71 -0.30
CA ALA A 387 22.50 -20.74 0.61
C ALA A 387 21.93 -20.89 2.04
N PRO A 388 22.80 -21.04 3.05
CA PRO A 388 22.36 -21.12 4.43
C PRO A 388 21.90 -19.74 4.94
N ALA A 389 21.06 -19.72 5.98
CA ALA A 389 20.42 -18.49 6.46
C ALA A 389 21.44 -17.44 6.94
N GLU A 390 22.59 -17.88 7.44
CA GLU A 390 23.67 -17.03 7.93
C GLU A 390 24.30 -16.18 6.81
N GLU A 391 24.24 -16.63 5.55
CA GLU A 391 24.76 -15.86 4.40
C GLU A 391 23.85 -14.69 4.01
N PHE A 392 22.60 -14.69 4.46
CA PHE A 392 21.68 -13.57 4.28
C PHE A 392 21.94 -12.45 5.29
N LEU A 393 22.54 -12.76 6.44
CA LEU A 393 22.86 -11.74 7.45
C LEU A 393 23.93 -10.76 6.94
N VAL A 394 23.63 -9.46 6.97
CA VAL A 394 24.57 -8.42 6.53
C VAL A 394 25.72 -8.31 7.53
N GLN A 395 26.92 -8.68 7.08
CA GLN A 395 28.19 -8.42 7.77
C GLN A 395 29.08 -7.53 6.88
N HIS A 396 29.87 -6.63 7.47
CA HIS A 396 30.65 -5.63 6.73
C HIS A 396 31.58 -6.23 5.65
N GLY A 397 31.85 -5.48 4.57
CA GLY A 397 32.86 -5.84 3.56
C GLY A 397 32.33 -6.69 2.41
N GLU A 398 33.05 -7.74 2.02
CA GLU A 398 32.67 -8.63 0.90
C GLU A 398 31.41 -9.44 1.19
N GLN A 399 31.15 -9.78 2.46
CA GLN A 399 29.94 -10.47 2.91
C GLN A 399 28.68 -9.63 2.65
N ALA A 400 28.74 -8.30 2.83
CA ALA A 400 27.64 -7.40 2.49
C ALA A 400 27.31 -7.44 0.99
N ARG A 401 28.32 -7.53 0.11
CA ARG A 401 28.08 -7.68 -1.34
C ARG A 401 27.39 -9.00 -1.64
N ARG A 402 27.83 -10.11 -1.03
CA ARG A 402 27.21 -11.43 -1.23
C ARG A 402 25.77 -11.46 -0.72
N SER A 403 25.52 -11.03 0.52
CA SER A 403 24.18 -10.92 1.09
C SER A 403 23.26 -10.05 0.20
N ASN A 404 23.69 -8.86 -0.21
CA ASN A 404 22.92 -8.00 -1.12
C ASN A 404 22.55 -8.70 -2.44
N ARG A 405 23.45 -9.52 -2.99
CA ARG A 405 23.17 -10.31 -4.20
C ARG A 405 22.18 -11.44 -3.91
N LEU A 406 22.32 -12.16 -2.80
CA LEU A 406 21.36 -13.18 -2.39
C LEU A 406 19.96 -12.59 -2.23
N TYR A 407 19.82 -11.44 -1.56
CA TYR A 407 18.58 -10.68 -1.47
C TYR A 407 18.00 -10.33 -2.85
N LEU A 408 18.82 -9.73 -3.73
CA LEU A 408 18.38 -9.30 -5.05
C LEU A 408 17.86 -10.47 -5.91
N TYR A 409 18.56 -11.61 -5.89
CA TYR A 409 18.15 -12.81 -6.62
C TYR A 409 16.94 -13.49 -5.95
N SER A 410 16.87 -13.49 -4.62
CA SER A 410 15.70 -13.95 -3.85
C SER A 410 14.44 -13.20 -4.25
N TRP A 411 14.50 -11.87 -4.28
CA TRP A 411 13.39 -11.04 -4.76
C TRP A 411 13.02 -11.37 -6.20
N GLY A 412 14.00 -11.47 -7.11
CA GLY A 412 13.74 -11.76 -8.52
C GLY A 412 13.09 -13.12 -8.75
N LEU A 413 13.53 -14.13 -8.00
CA LEU A 413 12.98 -15.48 -8.05
C LEU A 413 11.57 -15.53 -7.44
N ALA A 414 11.40 -14.95 -6.24
CA ALA A 414 10.10 -14.86 -5.58
C ALA A 414 9.08 -14.11 -6.46
N PHE A 415 9.45 -12.95 -6.99
CA PHE A 415 8.60 -12.18 -7.91
C PHE A 415 8.15 -13.03 -9.10
N TYR A 416 9.07 -13.72 -9.77
CA TYR A 416 8.72 -14.58 -10.91
C TYR A 416 7.77 -15.72 -10.52
N LEU A 417 8.03 -16.38 -9.39
CA LEU A 417 7.17 -17.46 -8.88
C LEU A 417 5.76 -16.98 -8.54
N ILE A 418 5.63 -15.76 -8.00
CA ILE A 418 4.33 -15.13 -7.71
C ILE A 418 3.57 -14.85 -9.00
N PHE A 419 4.19 -14.18 -9.96
CA PHE A 419 3.47 -13.56 -11.08
C PHE A 419 3.41 -14.38 -12.35
N GLU A 420 4.40 -15.23 -12.61
CA GLU A 420 4.45 -16.08 -13.81
C GLU A 420 4.27 -17.56 -13.42
N GLY A 421 4.88 -17.98 -12.30
CA GLY A 421 4.81 -19.37 -11.83
C GLY A 421 3.49 -19.74 -11.15
N ARG A 422 2.76 -18.76 -10.59
CA ARG A 422 1.51 -18.95 -9.82
C ARG A 422 1.62 -20.00 -8.70
N THR A 423 2.78 -20.10 -8.05
CA THR A 423 3.08 -21.18 -7.09
C THR A 423 2.68 -20.89 -5.64
N LEU A 424 2.30 -19.65 -5.29
CA LEU A 424 2.10 -19.22 -3.90
C LEU A 424 1.01 -19.96 -3.11
N ASP A 425 -0.09 -20.32 -3.75
CA ASP A 425 -1.24 -21.01 -3.11
C ASP A 425 -1.38 -22.44 -3.66
N SER A 426 -0.24 -23.05 -4.03
CA SER A 426 -0.20 -24.37 -4.65
C SER A 426 0.14 -25.46 -3.64
N GLU A 427 -0.46 -26.63 -3.82
CA GLU A 427 -0.05 -27.83 -3.07
C GLU A 427 1.43 -28.19 -3.28
N ALA A 428 2.01 -27.77 -4.41
CA ALA A 428 3.43 -27.98 -4.70
C ALA A 428 4.32 -27.17 -3.75
N LEU A 429 3.97 -25.91 -3.47
CA LEU A 429 4.69 -25.10 -2.49
C LEU A 429 4.50 -25.64 -1.08
N ASP A 430 3.29 -26.06 -0.71
CA ASP A 430 3.03 -26.69 0.59
C ASP A 430 3.93 -27.92 0.81
N ARG A 431 4.00 -28.83 -0.18
CA ARG A 431 4.90 -29.99 -0.13
C ARG A 431 6.38 -29.60 -0.07
N TYR A 432 6.77 -28.55 -0.79
CA TYR A 432 8.14 -28.04 -0.77
C TYR A 432 8.56 -27.59 0.64
N LEU A 433 7.64 -26.95 1.37
CA LEU A 433 7.93 -26.32 2.67
C LEU A 433 7.79 -27.25 3.87
N LYS A 434 7.06 -28.37 3.77
CA LYS A 434 6.90 -29.34 4.87
C LYS A 434 8.24 -29.83 5.41
N ILE A 435 8.36 -29.94 6.73
CA ILE A 435 9.61 -30.38 7.39
C ILE A 435 10.03 -31.77 6.92
N ASP A 436 9.09 -32.69 6.71
CA ASP A 436 9.38 -34.05 6.23
C ASP A 436 10.04 -34.05 4.85
N SER A 437 9.81 -33.00 4.05
CA SER A 437 10.46 -32.86 2.75
C SER A 437 11.97 -32.63 2.88
N GLN A 438 12.45 -32.11 4.01
CA GLN A 438 13.85 -31.71 4.23
C GLN A 438 14.86 -32.87 4.18
N ILE A 439 14.38 -34.11 4.17
CA ILE A 439 15.20 -35.31 3.93
C ILE A 439 15.81 -35.27 2.50
N HIS A 440 15.15 -34.59 1.57
CA HIS A 440 15.59 -34.48 0.19
C HIS A 440 16.46 -33.25 -0.05
N ASP A 441 17.39 -33.41 -1.01
CA ASP A 441 18.26 -32.35 -1.51
C ASP A 441 17.47 -31.07 -1.90
N PRO A 442 17.89 -29.86 -1.47
CA PRO A 442 17.17 -28.61 -1.76
C PRO A 442 16.88 -28.36 -3.24
N VAL A 443 17.79 -28.72 -4.13
CA VAL A 443 17.60 -28.55 -5.58
C VAL A 443 16.52 -29.49 -6.08
N ARG A 444 16.59 -30.78 -5.74
CA ARG A 444 15.55 -31.75 -6.15
C ARG A 444 14.15 -31.36 -5.68
N ARG A 445 14.04 -30.80 -4.48
CA ARG A 445 12.77 -30.30 -3.96
C ARG A 445 12.25 -29.11 -4.75
N PHE A 446 13.15 -28.19 -5.09
CA PHE A 446 12.80 -27.04 -5.92
C PHE A 446 12.34 -27.50 -7.30
N GLU A 447 13.09 -28.40 -7.95
CA GLU A 447 12.73 -28.97 -9.26
C GLU A 447 11.36 -29.66 -9.23
N ALA A 448 11.04 -30.38 -8.15
CA ALA A 448 9.73 -30.99 -7.96
C ALA A 448 8.61 -29.95 -7.72
N MET A 449 8.92 -28.81 -7.09
CA MET A 449 7.96 -27.72 -6.89
C MET A 449 7.60 -27.03 -8.22
N VAL A 450 8.60 -26.81 -9.08
CA VAL A 450 8.42 -26.10 -10.38
C VAL A 450 8.17 -27.04 -11.56
N ASP A 451 8.17 -28.36 -11.31
CA ASP A 451 8.03 -29.43 -12.32
C ASP A 451 9.00 -29.27 -13.51
N MET A 452 10.25 -28.89 -13.22
CA MET A 452 11.26 -28.62 -14.23
C MET A 452 12.69 -28.76 -13.67
N PRO A 453 13.65 -29.29 -14.45
CA PRO A 453 15.07 -29.24 -14.10
C PRO A 453 15.56 -27.81 -13.84
N LEU A 454 16.43 -27.64 -12.84
CA LEU A 454 16.86 -26.32 -12.36
C LEU A 454 17.57 -25.50 -13.45
N ASP A 455 18.38 -26.13 -14.29
CA ASP A 455 19.10 -25.49 -15.39
C ASP A 455 18.15 -24.87 -16.43
N LYS A 456 17.08 -25.61 -16.79
CA LYS A 456 16.03 -25.14 -17.70
C LYS A 456 15.22 -24.02 -17.06
N PHE A 457 14.82 -24.20 -15.81
CA PHE A 457 14.07 -23.19 -15.06
C PHE A 457 14.88 -21.89 -14.96
N GLU A 458 16.16 -21.98 -14.61
CA GLU A 458 17.04 -20.84 -14.47
C GLU A 458 17.18 -20.06 -15.79
N ALA A 459 17.33 -20.75 -16.92
CA ALA A 459 17.38 -20.11 -18.23
C ALA A 459 16.08 -19.34 -18.55
N GLN A 460 14.93 -19.94 -18.27
CA GLN A 460 13.61 -19.31 -18.48
C GLN A 460 13.41 -18.11 -17.56
N TRP A 461 13.69 -18.26 -16.27
CA TRP A 461 13.60 -17.19 -15.28
C TRP A 461 14.47 -16.00 -15.67
N ARG A 462 15.74 -16.24 -16.03
CA ARG A 462 16.66 -15.17 -16.48
C ARG A 462 16.12 -14.43 -17.69
N GLN A 463 15.62 -15.16 -18.69
CA GLN A 463 15.04 -14.56 -19.89
C GLN A 463 13.82 -13.69 -19.55
N ALA A 464 12.92 -14.19 -18.71
CA ALA A 464 11.75 -13.44 -18.25
C ALA A 464 12.15 -12.15 -17.51
N MET A 465 13.08 -12.24 -16.54
CA MET A 465 13.56 -11.08 -15.78
C MET A 465 14.21 -10.01 -16.67
N LEU A 466 14.87 -10.40 -17.76
CA LEU A 466 15.44 -9.47 -18.75
C LEU A 466 14.40 -8.82 -19.67
N GLN A 467 13.22 -9.42 -19.83
CA GLN A 467 12.14 -8.93 -20.68
C GLN A 467 11.18 -7.98 -19.95
N TYR A 468 11.08 -8.06 -18.61
CA TYR A 468 10.28 -7.13 -17.84
C TYR A 468 10.70 -5.68 -18.06
N ARG A 469 9.70 -4.81 -18.21
CA ARG A 469 9.89 -3.36 -18.31
C ARG A 469 9.57 -2.74 -16.96
N SER A 470 10.46 -1.84 -16.51
CA SER A 470 10.28 -0.99 -15.33
C SER A 470 9.23 0.09 -15.56
#